data_AF-A0A2M8Q0L7-F1
#
_entry.id   AF-A0A2M8Q0L7-F1
#
_cell.length_a   1.000
_cell.length_b   1.000
_cell.length_c   1.000
_cell.angle_alpha   90.00
_cell.angle_beta   90.00
_cell.angle_gamma   90.00
#
_symmetry.space_group_name_H-M   'P 1'
#
loop_
_entity.id
_entity.type
_entity.pdbx_description
1 polymer ?
#
loop_
_entity_poly.entity_id
_entity_poly.type
_entity_poly.pdbx_seq_one_letter_code
_entity_poly.pdbx_strand_id
1 'polypeptide(L)'
;MTEMLFYQNAYQQILPETPIIARRVINDHSAVALEQTIFYPTGGGQPHDLGRLNDVAVLDVFKDDAGTVWHVLAEPLDASVVRGEIDWARRFDFMQQHTGQHILSRAFEVLFDANTVGFHLSENSVTIDLDRDDLTSEMIYQAENLANEVVIENLPVKAWFPDSETLHSLPLRKLSDKVTGAVRVVEVGDFDVCACGGTHVIYTGEIGIIKILRQERVKRQTRLEFACGKRALLDYREKNAFLLDLSAQFTTSWQDIPLMIDKLREENKRLQKSVRALQENLLRYQAEELWAQADHTQTPVVVTFVAEDYAMSELQQLARMIVAHSNTVALLGTFGESAQLVFARADDLAYLDVVPYLKQALQVLGSQRGGGRPTMAQGGGVSASAETVQEVLERVAKTIKRE
;
A
#
# COMPACT_ATOMS: atom_id res chain seq x y z
N MET A 1 -38.32 30.24 4.93
CA MET A 1 -36.85 30.03 4.84
C MET A 1 -36.45 29.30 6.11
N THR A 2 -35.62 28.26 6.01
CA THR A 2 -35.20 27.48 7.18
C THR A 2 -34.17 28.26 8.01
N GLU A 3 -34.40 28.37 9.32
CA GLU A 3 -33.42 28.91 10.26
C GLU A 3 -32.34 27.87 10.58
N MET A 4 -31.07 28.24 10.35
CA MET A 4 -29.91 27.36 10.50
C MET A 4 -29.23 27.58 11.85
N LEU A 5 -29.70 26.90 12.88
CA LEU A 5 -29.24 27.06 14.26
C LEU A 5 -27.79 26.60 14.48
N PHE A 6 -27.28 25.70 13.64
CA PHE A 6 -25.88 25.24 13.69
C PHE A 6 -24.86 26.35 13.46
N TYR A 7 -25.24 27.47 12.84
CA TYR A 7 -24.36 28.63 12.73
C TYR A 7 -24.25 29.44 14.03
N GLN A 8 -25.26 29.36 14.90
CA GLN A 8 -25.27 30.03 16.21
C GLN A 8 -24.60 29.16 17.26
N ASN A 9 -24.88 27.85 17.26
CA ASN A 9 -24.32 26.90 18.20
C ASN A 9 -24.08 25.52 17.54
N ALA A 10 -22.83 25.27 17.15
CA ALA A 10 -22.42 23.98 16.57
C ALA A 10 -22.45 22.81 17.58
N TYR A 11 -22.57 23.10 18.89
CA TYR A 11 -22.61 22.11 19.97
C TYR A 11 -24.03 21.69 20.35
N GLN A 12 -25.05 22.30 19.74
CA GLN A 12 -26.42 21.88 19.97
C GLN A 12 -26.65 20.49 19.36
N GLN A 13 -26.88 19.49 20.23
CA GLN A 13 -27.09 18.09 19.84
C GLN A 13 -28.57 17.74 19.67
N ILE A 14 -29.44 18.45 20.39
CA ILE A 14 -30.89 18.23 20.38
C ILE A 14 -31.57 19.43 19.75
N LEU A 15 -32.38 19.17 18.72
CA LEU A 15 -33.31 20.11 18.13
C LEU A 15 -34.64 19.95 18.89
N PRO A 16 -35.11 20.98 19.61
CA PRO A 16 -36.46 20.99 20.17
C PRO A 16 -37.52 20.78 19.09
N GLU A 17 -38.78 20.61 19.50
CA GLU A 17 -39.87 20.45 18.54
C GLU A 17 -39.93 21.64 17.56
N THR A 18 -39.86 21.33 16.26
CA THR A 18 -39.96 22.30 15.17
C THR A 18 -40.98 21.83 14.14
N PRO A 19 -41.74 22.74 13.50
CA PRO A 19 -42.63 22.40 12.40
C PRO A 19 -41.90 21.88 11.16
N ILE A 20 -42.54 20.91 10.48
CA ILE A 20 -42.22 20.55 9.09
C ILE A 20 -42.91 21.55 8.16
N ILE A 21 -42.14 22.31 7.39
CA ILE A 21 -42.65 23.35 6.50
C ILE A 21 -42.84 22.88 5.06
N ALA A 22 -42.16 21.80 4.64
CA ALA A 22 -42.35 21.18 3.34
C ALA A 22 -41.97 19.70 3.34
N ARG A 23 -42.53 18.94 2.38
CA ARG A 23 -42.22 17.53 2.14
C ARG A 23 -42.04 17.30 0.64
N ARG A 24 -41.13 16.41 0.26
CA ARG A 24 -40.98 15.91 -1.12
C ARG A 24 -40.35 14.51 -1.12
N VAL A 25 -40.22 13.92 -2.30
CA VAL A 25 -39.50 12.65 -2.51
C VAL A 25 -38.22 12.93 -3.29
N ILE A 26 -37.11 12.34 -2.86
CA ILE A 26 -35.76 12.52 -3.44
C ILE A 26 -35.10 11.15 -3.53
N ASN A 27 -34.76 10.70 -4.73
CA ASN A 27 -34.16 9.37 -4.97
C ASN A 27 -34.93 8.25 -4.25
N ASP A 28 -36.26 8.23 -4.40
CA ASP A 28 -37.18 7.27 -3.74
C ASP A 28 -37.25 7.34 -2.20
N HIS A 29 -36.59 8.30 -1.56
CA HIS A 29 -36.67 8.56 -0.13
C HIS A 29 -37.58 9.75 0.20
N SER A 30 -38.22 9.71 1.38
CA SER A 30 -38.95 10.86 1.92
C SER A 30 -37.97 11.96 2.34
N ALA A 31 -38.27 13.21 2.02
CA ALA A 31 -37.47 14.35 2.44
C ALA A 31 -38.33 15.46 3.03
N VAL A 32 -37.84 16.07 4.11
CA VAL A 32 -38.57 17.11 4.86
C VAL A 32 -37.72 18.37 5.01
N ALA A 33 -38.37 19.52 4.90
CA ALA A 33 -37.79 20.81 5.27
C ALA A 33 -38.39 21.26 6.60
N LEU A 34 -37.55 21.78 7.49
CA LEU A 34 -37.93 22.23 8.83
C LEU A 34 -37.94 23.75 8.91
N GLU A 35 -38.73 24.31 9.82
CA GLU A 35 -38.69 25.73 10.15
C GLU A 35 -37.32 26.11 10.72
N GLN A 36 -36.79 25.32 11.66
CA GLN A 36 -35.46 25.47 12.24
C GLN A 36 -34.70 24.14 12.16
N THR A 37 -33.38 24.17 11.98
CA THR A 37 -32.56 22.95 12.01
C THR A 37 -31.18 23.17 12.62
N ILE A 38 -30.70 22.15 13.33
CA ILE A 38 -29.30 22.04 13.81
C ILE A 38 -28.47 21.12 12.90
N PHE A 39 -29.06 20.49 11.89
CA PHE A 39 -28.34 19.61 10.96
C PHE A 39 -27.62 20.45 9.91
N TYR A 40 -26.31 20.28 9.84
CA TYR A 40 -25.45 20.89 8.85
C TYR A 40 -25.67 20.23 7.48
N PRO A 41 -26.07 20.99 6.44
CA PRO A 41 -26.11 20.47 5.09
C PRO A 41 -24.71 20.37 4.50
N THR A 42 -24.50 19.47 3.54
CA THR A 42 -23.23 19.37 2.81
C THR A 42 -22.83 20.75 2.26
N GLY A 43 -21.64 21.23 2.62
CA GLY A 43 -21.21 22.59 2.29
C GLY A 43 -19.78 22.89 2.74
N GLY A 44 -19.12 23.87 2.09
CA GLY A 44 -17.78 24.33 2.48
C GLY A 44 -16.69 23.25 2.49
N GLY A 45 -16.88 22.14 1.76
CA GLY A 45 -15.98 20.98 1.78
C GLY A 45 -16.25 19.99 2.93
N GLN A 46 -17.15 20.30 3.86
CA GLN A 46 -17.55 19.43 4.96
C GLN A 46 -18.79 18.59 4.59
N PRO A 47 -18.79 17.28 4.88
CA PRO A 47 -19.97 16.43 4.72
C PRO A 47 -21.12 16.83 5.66
N HIS A 48 -22.34 16.47 5.29
CA HIS A 48 -23.53 16.69 6.10
C HIS A 48 -23.52 15.90 7.41
N ASP A 49 -24.35 16.35 8.36
CA ASP A 49 -24.65 15.57 9.54
C ASP A 49 -25.63 14.44 9.27
N LEU A 50 -25.51 13.42 10.10
CA LEU A 50 -26.49 12.37 10.28
C LEU A 50 -27.12 12.50 11.67
N GLY A 51 -28.16 11.71 11.91
CA GLY A 51 -28.89 11.73 13.17
C GLY A 51 -30.29 11.19 12.98
N ARG A 52 -31.23 11.69 13.78
CA ARG A 52 -32.62 11.24 13.75
C ARG A 52 -33.60 12.40 13.83
N LEU A 53 -34.76 12.26 13.19
CA LEU A 53 -35.96 13.08 13.39
C LEU A 53 -37.10 12.16 13.85
N ASN A 54 -37.66 12.37 15.05
CA ASN A 54 -38.66 11.47 15.67
C ASN A 54 -38.31 9.98 15.49
N ASP A 55 -37.09 9.59 15.86
CA ASP A 55 -36.54 8.24 15.72
C ASP A 55 -36.32 7.74 14.27
N VAL A 56 -36.65 8.50 13.23
CA VAL A 56 -36.32 8.14 11.85
C VAL A 56 -34.93 8.63 11.50
N ALA A 57 -34.09 7.74 10.96
CA ALA A 57 -32.73 8.08 10.56
C ALA A 57 -32.70 9.09 9.41
N VAL A 58 -31.86 10.12 9.57
CA VAL A 58 -31.52 11.08 8.51
C VAL A 58 -30.35 10.50 7.71
N LEU A 59 -30.53 10.38 6.40
CA LEU A 59 -29.57 9.78 5.46
C LEU A 59 -28.72 10.80 4.72
N ASP A 60 -29.26 12.00 4.49
CA ASP A 60 -28.58 13.09 3.80
C ASP A 60 -29.20 14.43 4.23
N VAL A 61 -28.40 15.49 4.21
CA VAL A 61 -28.84 16.86 4.47
C VAL A 61 -28.20 17.78 3.46
N PHE A 62 -29.02 18.55 2.75
CA PHE A 62 -28.53 19.47 1.73
C PHE A 62 -29.37 20.73 1.65
N LYS A 63 -28.77 21.79 1.13
CA LYS A 63 -29.39 23.10 0.93
C LYS A 63 -29.68 23.29 -0.55
N ASP A 64 -30.91 23.64 -0.91
CA ASP A 64 -31.25 23.98 -2.29
C ASP A 64 -30.94 25.45 -2.64
N ASP A 65 -31.11 25.81 -3.91
CA ASP A 65 -30.83 27.15 -4.43
C ASP A 65 -31.69 28.25 -3.78
N ALA A 66 -32.85 27.88 -3.21
CA ALA A 66 -33.72 28.79 -2.47
C ALA A 66 -33.29 28.95 -0.99
N GLY A 67 -32.25 28.25 -0.55
CA GLY A 67 -31.76 28.26 0.82
C GLY A 67 -32.56 27.37 1.76
N THR A 68 -33.42 26.48 1.25
CA THR A 68 -34.17 25.53 2.06
C THR A 68 -33.29 24.32 2.39
N VAL A 69 -33.26 23.92 3.66
CA VAL A 69 -32.50 22.75 4.11
C VAL A 69 -33.42 21.53 4.12
N TRP A 70 -33.05 20.54 3.30
CA TRP A 70 -33.77 19.28 3.15
C TRP A 70 -33.06 18.16 3.90
N HIS A 71 -33.84 17.36 4.62
CA HIS A 71 -33.38 16.18 5.35
C HIS A 71 -33.99 14.95 4.68
N VAL A 72 -33.16 14.11 4.07
CA VAL A 72 -33.58 12.85 3.44
C VAL A 72 -33.65 11.78 4.52
N LEU A 73 -34.75 11.02 4.54
CA LEU A 73 -35.09 10.12 5.63
C LEU A 73 -35.11 8.66 5.17
N ALA A 74 -34.73 7.76 6.07
CA ALA A 74 -34.81 6.32 5.84
C ALA A 74 -36.27 5.83 5.67
N GLU A 75 -37.20 6.47 6.39
CA GLU A 75 -38.62 6.15 6.37
C GLU A 75 -39.45 7.45 6.29
N PRO A 76 -40.69 7.42 5.77
CA PRO A 76 -41.57 8.58 5.81
C PRO A 76 -41.97 8.98 7.24
N LEU A 77 -42.07 10.29 7.50
CA LEU A 77 -42.59 10.83 8.76
C LEU A 77 -44.02 11.36 8.59
N ASP A 78 -44.97 10.75 9.31
CA ASP A 78 -46.36 11.22 9.42
C ASP A 78 -46.55 12.06 10.69
N ALA A 79 -45.83 13.18 10.77
CA ALA A 79 -45.91 14.15 11.86
C ALA A 79 -45.82 15.58 11.31
N SER A 80 -46.53 16.53 11.92
CA SER A 80 -46.44 17.96 11.57
C SER A 80 -45.30 18.69 12.28
N VAL A 81 -44.85 18.14 13.42
CA VAL A 81 -43.73 18.62 14.23
C VAL A 81 -42.75 17.48 14.49
N VAL A 82 -41.47 17.81 14.55
CA VAL A 82 -40.41 16.83 14.80
C VAL A 82 -39.41 17.34 15.82
N ARG A 83 -38.86 16.42 16.59
CA ARG A 83 -37.66 16.62 17.41
C ARG A 83 -36.48 15.98 16.69
N GLY A 84 -35.30 16.59 16.78
CA GLY A 84 -34.08 16.07 16.15
C GLY A 84 -32.96 15.78 17.14
N GLU A 85 -32.12 14.82 16.78
CA GLU A 85 -30.88 14.48 17.48
C GLU A 85 -29.76 14.26 16.46
N ILE A 86 -28.61 14.92 16.66
CA ILE A 86 -27.42 14.77 15.82
C ILE A 86 -26.64 13.52 16.23
N ASP A 87 -26.08 12.80 15.26
CA ASP A 87 -24.95 11.90 15.52
C ASP A 87 -23.73 12.73 15.96
N TRP A 88 -23.62 12.92 17.27
CA TRP A 88 -22.60 13.77 17.85
C TRP A 88 -21.18 13.28 17.58
N ALA A 89 -20.97 11.96 17.50
CA ALA A 89 -19.65 11.41 17.24
C ALA A 89 -19.17 11.81 15.84
N ARG A 90 -20.06 11.76 14.84
CA ARG A 90 -19.79 12.25 13.48
C ARG A 90 -19.55 13.76 13.46
N ARG A 91 -20.48 14.54 14.04
CA ARG A 91 -20.41 16.01 14.05
C ARG A 91 -19.10 16.50 14.66
N PHE A 92 -18.77 15.99 15.85
CA PHE A 92 -17.58 16.39 16.57
C PHE A 92 -16.31 15.98 15.82
N ASP A 93 -16.27 14.78 15.23
CA ASP A 93 -15.15 14.36 14.38
C ASP A 93 -14.91 15.34 13.23
N PHE A 94 -15.95 15.72 12.47
CA PHE A 94 -15.79 16.71 11.40
C PHE A 94 -15.37 18.09 11.90
N MET A 95 -15.88 18.55 13.05
CA MET A 95 -15.42 19.80 13.67
C MET A 95 -13.92 19.76 14.01
N GLN A 96 -13.42 18.63 14.53
CA GLN A 96 -11.99 18.43 14.79
C GLN A 96 -11.18 18.48 13.49
N GLN A 97 -11.60 17.72 12.46
CA GLN A 97 -10.89 17.67 11.19
C GLN A 97 -10.86 19.04 10.49
N HIS A 98 -11.98 19.75 10.50
CA HIS A 98 -12.11 21.04 9.81
C HIS A 98 -11.29 22.12 10.52
N THR A 99 -11.38 22.21 11.85
CA THR A 99 -10.58 23.20 12.59
C THR A 99 -9.08 22.87 12.52
N GLY A 100 -8.72 21.58 12.61
CA GLY A 100 -7.35 21.12 12.42
C GLY A 100 -6.80 21.47 11.03
N GLN A 101 -7.64 21.41 9.99
CA GLN A 101 -7.25 21.87 8.66
C GLN A 101 -6.87 23.35 8.64
N HIS A 102 -7.69 24.23 9.22
CA HIS A 102 -7.42 25.68 9.23
C HIS A 102 -6.07 26.00 9.88
N ILE A 103 -5.81 25.39 11.03
CA ILE A 103 -4.56 25.53 11.78
C ILE A 103 -3.39 25.01 10.94
N LEU A 104 -3.50 23.80 10.39
CA LEU A 104 -2.43 23.18 9.62
C LEU A 104 -2.09 24.01 8.37
N SER A 105 -3.11 24.45 7.62
CA SER A 105 -2.92 25.32 6.46
C SER A 105 -2.26 26.64 6.83
N ARG A 106 -2.61 27.24 7.98
CA ARG A 106 -1.99 28.48 8.44
C ARG A 106 -0.54 28.27 8.87
N ALA A 107 -0.23 27.14 9.52
CA ALA A 107 1.14 26.80 9.90
C ALA A 107 2.07 26.69 8.66
N PHE A 108 1.60 26.05 7.59
CA PHE A 108 2.35 25.96 6.33
C PHE A 108 2.56 27.31 5.65
N GLU A 109 1.54 28.16 5.63
CA GLU A 109 1.62 29.49 5.05
C GLU A 109 2.61 30.38 5.81
N VAL A 110 2.53 30.43 7.15
CA VAL A 110 3.38 31.30 7.97
C VAL A 110 4.85 30.87 7.92
N LEU A 111 5.13 29.56 7.95
CA LEU A 111 6.50 29.07 7.97
C LEU A 111 7.15 29.03 6.58
N PHE A 112 6.37 28.76 5.53
CA PHE A 112 6.92 28.37 4.22
C PHE A 112 6.25 29.01 3.01
N ASP A 113 5.35 29.98 3.23
CA ASP A 113 4.57 30.63 2.16
C ASP A 113 3.86 29.61 1.25
N ALA A 114 3.43 28.49 1.84
CA ALA A 114 2.77 27.39 1.15
C ALA A 114 1.26 27.51 1.31
N ASN A 115 0.58 27.97 0.27
CA ASN A 115 -0.86 28.23 0.30
C ASN A 115 -1.66 26.96 0.06
N THR A 116 -2.75 26.81 0.80
CA THR A 116 -3.70 25.73 0.55
C THR A 116 -4.58 26.06 -0.66
N VAL A 117 -4.51 25.21 -1.68
CA VAL A 117 -5.23 25.35 -2.96
C VAL A 117 -6.27 24.25 -3.17
N GLY A 118 -6.30 23.25 -2.30
CA GLY A 118 -7.29 22.18 -2.29
C GLY A 118 -7.52 21.66 -0.89
N PHE A 119 -8.76 21.26 -0.62
CA PHE A 119 -9.17 20.63 0.63
C PHE A 119 -10.21 19.56 0.32
N HIS A 120 -10.08 18.41 0.98
CA HIS A 120 -11.05 17.34 0.94
C HIS A 120 -11.25 16.80 2.35
N LEU A 121 -12.51 16.64 2.75
CA LEU A 121 -12.91 16.01 3.99
C LEU A 121 -13.99 14.97 3.70
N SER A 122 -13.71 13.73 4.10
CA SER A 122 -14.66 12.62 4.07
C SER A 122 -14.63 11.87 5.40
N GLU A 123 -15.45 10.83 5.52
CA GLU A 123 -15.45 9.93 6.68
C GLU A 123 -14.12 9.19 6.84
N ASN A 124 -13.42 8.92 5.74
CA ASN A 124 -12.25 8.05 5.73
C ASN A 124 -10.94 8.83 5.67
N SER A 125 -10.93 10.01 5.04
CA SER A 125 -9.70 10.76 4.81
C SER A 125 -9.91 12.27 4.87
N VAL A 126 -8.84 12.98 5.20
CA VAL A 126 -8.75 14.44 5.16
C VAL A 126 -7.46 14.82 4.48
N THR A 127 -7.52 15.67 3.46
CA THR A 127 -6.34 16.11 2.72
C THR A 127 -6.33 17.59 2.46
N ILE A 128 -5.14 18.20 2.48
CA ILE A 128 -4.87 19.53 1.93
C ILE A 128 -3.90 19.43 0.77
N ASP A 129 -4.08 20.28 -0.24
CA ASP A 129 -3.13 20.48 -1.33
C ASP A 129 -2.45 21.83 -1.15
N LEU A 130 -1.12 21.81 -1.09
CA LEU A 130 -0.27 22.99 -0.98
C LEU A 130 0.34 23.32 -2.34
N ASP A 131 0.41 24.59 -2.71
CA ASP A 131 0.93 25.10 -3.99
C ASP A 131 2.46 25.04 -4.15
N ARG A 132 3.12 24.15 -3.40
CA ARG A 132 4.56 23.92 -3.40
C ARG A 132 4.85 22.44 -3.56
N ASP A 133 5.90 22.05 -4.28
CA ASP A 133 6.32 20.66 -4.50
C ASP A 133 7.72 20.31 -3.97
N ASP A 134 8.31 21.24 -3.23
CA ASP A 134 9.65 21.17 -2.62
C ASP A 134 9.60 21.03 -1.09
N LEU A 135 8.43 20.74 -0.51
CA LEU A 135 8.26 20.53 0.92
C LEU A 135 8.95 19.23 1.37
N THR A 136 10.02 19.39 2.15
CA THR A 136 10.75 18.27 2.75
C THR A 136 10.03 17.72 3.97
N SER A 137 10.36 16.50 4.39
CA SER A 137 9.80 15.91 5.62
C SER A 137 10.07 16.76 6.86
N GLU A 138 11.24 17.41 6.94
CA GLU A 138 11.58 18.32 8.05
C GLU A 138 10.64 19.54 8.10
N MET A 139 10.38 20.17 6.95
CA MET A 139 9.45 21.30 6.88
C MET A 139 8.03 20.88 7.28
N ILE A 140 7.61 19.68 6.86
CA ILE A 140 6.32 19.10 7.23
C ILE A 140 6.23 18.89 8.75
N TYR A 141 7.30 18.38 9.39
CA TYR A 141 7.33 18.25 10.85
C TYR A 141 7.29 19.59 11.57
N GLN A 142 7.97 20.63 11.05
CA GLN A 142 7.90 21.97 11.63
C GLN A 142 6.49 22.57 11.59
N ALA A 143 5.78 22.41 10.46
CA ALA A 143 4.38 22.83 10.36
C ALA A 143 3.44 22.01 11.25
N GLU A 144 3.64 20.68 11.33
CA GLU A 144 2.89 19.81 12.25
C GLU A 144 3.10 20.22 13.72
N ASN A 145 4.33 20.54 14.11
CA ASN A 145 4.66 20.98 15.46
C ASN A 145 3.99 22.31 15.79
N LEU A 146 4.12 23.33 14.93
CA LEU A 146 3.44 24.62 15.13
C LEU A 146 1.92 24.46 15.23
N ALA A 147 1.33 23.59 14.41
CA ALA A 147 -0.10 23.31 14.47
C ALA A 147 -0.51 22.69 15.82
N ASN A 148 0.29 21.77 16.37
CA ASN A 148 0.03 21.18 17.67
C ASN A 148 0.35 22.13 18.84
N GLU A 149 1.29 23.07 18.70
CA GLU A 149 1.50 24.13 19.69
C GLU A 149 0.23 24.97 19.86
N VAL A 150 -0.40 25.38 18.75
CA VAL A 150 -1.69 26.11 18.75
C VAL A 150 -2.82 25.30 19.41
N VAL A 151 -2.84 23.97 19.22
CA VAL A 151 -3.77 23.08 19.93
C VAL A 151 -3.51 23.10 21.43
N ILE A 152 -2.24 22.96 21.84
CA ILE A 152 -1.83 22.91 23.26
C ILE A 152 -2.13 24.23 23.97
N GLU A 153 -2.00 25.37 23.29
CA GLU A 153 -2.38 26.68 23.81
C GLU A 153 -3.88 26.83 24.06
N ASN A 154 -4.69 25.94 23.48
CA ASN A 154 -6.14 25.89 23.67
C ASN A 154 -6.83 27.24 23.35
N LEU A 155 -6.42 27.86 22.24
CA LEU A 155 -6.94 29.14 21.77
C LEU A 155 -8.46 29.09 21.53
N PRO A 156 -9.19 30.18 21.79
CA PRO A 156 -10.62 30.26 21.49
C PRO A 156 -10.85 30.27 19.97
N VAL A 157 -11.86 29.54 19.53
CA VAL A 157 -12.31 29.51 18.14
C VAL A 157 -13.68 30.18 18.05
N LYS A 158 -13.77 31.26 17.28
CA LYS A 158 -15.00 32.05 17.12
C LYS A 158 -15.48 31.96 15.69
N ALA A 159 -16.77 31.72 15.52
CA ALA A 159 -17.37 31.69 14.19
C ALA A 159 -18.61 32.58 14.16
N TRP A 160 -18.64 33.55 13.24
CA TRP A 160 -19.63 34.62 13.25
C TRP A 160 -19.78 35.26 11.87
N PHE A 161 -20.81 36.11 11.71
CA PHE A 161 -21.06 36.85 10.47
C PHE A 161 -20.74 38.34 10.70
N PRO A 162 -19.58 38.84 10.23
CA PRO A 162 -19.32 40.27 10.22
C PRO A 162 -20.27 41.04 9.33
N ASP A 163 -20.48 42.32 9.69
CA ASP A 163 -21.00 43.30 8.75
C ASP A 163 -19.98 43.60 7.64
N SER A 164 -20.44 44.29 6.60
CA SER A 164 -19.61 44.59 5.44
C SER A 164 -18.35 45.37 5.83
N GLU A 165 -18.46 46.40 6.66
CA GLU A 165 -17.33 47.25 7.03
C GLU A 165 -16.26 46.45 7.77
N THR A 166 -16.67 45.66 8.75
CA THR A 166 -15.76 44.81 9.53
C THR A 166 -15.09 43.77 8.64
N LEU A 167 -15.86 43.11 7.76
CA LEU A 167 -15.33 42.12 6.83
C LEU A 167 -14.17 42.65 5.97
N HIS A 168 -14.27 43.90 5.48
CA HIS A 168 -13.21 44.52 4.66
C HIS A 168 -11.94 44.88 5.45
N SER A 169 -12.04 44.98 6.78
CA SER A 169 -10.91 45.30 7.66
C SER A 169 -10.18 44.08 8.21
N LEU A 170 -10.76 42.88 8.08
CA LEU A 170 -10.17 41.65 8.59
C LEU A 170 -9.02 41.16 7.69
N PRO A 171 -7.94 40.59 8.26
CA PRO A 171 -6.80 40.06 7.51
C PRO A 171 -7.11 38.68 6.91
N LEU A 172 -8.13 38.58 6.06
CA LEU A 172 -8.56 37.32 5.47
C LEU A 172 -7.54 36.79 4.46
N ARG A 173 -7.16 35.51 4.60
CA ARG A 173 -6.19 34.84 3.72
C ARG A 173 -6.59 34.80 2.25
N LYS A 174 -7.89 34.68 1.96
CA LYS A 174 -8.49 34.88 0.63
C LYS A 174 -10.01 34.76 0.74
N LEU A 175 -10.75 35.66 0.11
CA LEU A 175 -12.19 35.48 -0.13
C LEU A 175 -12.36 34.90 -1.54
N SER A 176 -13.11 33.81 -1.69
CA SER A 176 -13.42 33.31 -3.04
C SER A 176 -14.41 34.25 -3.72
N ASP A 177 -14.17 34.59 -4.99
CA ASP A 177 -15.10 35.38 -5.83
C ASP A 177 -16.50 34.75 -5.95
N LYS A 178 -16.64 33.48 -5.57
CA LYS A 178 -17.91 32.73 -5.58
C LYS A 178 -18.77 32.97 -4.33
N VAL A 179 -18.24 33.61 -3.29
CA VAL A 179 -19.00 33.90 -2.07
C VAL A 179 -19.85 35.15 -2.31
N THR A 180 -21.16 34.95 -2.44
CA THR A 180 -22.15 36.03 -2.55
C THR A 180 -23.01 36.09 -1.29
N GLY A 181 -23.29 37.28 -0.79
CA GLY A 181 -24.08 37.49 0.43
C GLY A 181 -23.24 37.54 1.71
N ALA A 182 -23.86 37.22 2.86
CA ALA A 182 -23.20 37.29 4.16
C ALA A 182 -22.07 36.25 4.28
N VAL A 183 -20.87 36.72 4.61
CA VAL A 183 -19.69 35.87 4.77
C VAL A 183 -19.57 35.45 6.22
N ARG A 184 -19.44 34.14 6.46
CA ARG A 184 -19.10 33.62 7.79
C ARG A 184 -17.59 33.57 7.95
N VAL A 185 -17.10 34.18 9.03
CA VAL A 185 -15.69 34.19 9.41
C VAL A 185 -15.46 33.25 10.58
N VAL A 186 -14.32 32.56 10.54
CA VAL A 186 -13.81 31.72 11.62
C VAL A 186 -12.44 32.26 12.03
N GLU A 187 -12.31 32.55 13.32
CA GLU A 187 -11.09 33.04 13.97
C GLU A 187 -10.57 31.95 14.92
N VAL A 188 -9.28 31.66 14.84
CA VAL A 188 -8.57 30.77 15.76
C VAL A 188 -7.58 31.62 16.55
N GLY A 189 -8.03 32.15 17.70
CA GLY A 189 -7.28 33.16 18.46
C GLY A 189 -6.74 34.28 17.55
N ASP A 190 -5.48 34.64 17.76
CA ASP A 190 -4.75 35.58 16.90
C ASP A 190 -3.96 34.86 15.78
N PHE A 191 -4.11 33.54 15.65
CA PHE A 191 -3.32 32.71 14.75
C PHE A 191 -3.86 32.70 13.32
N ASP A 192 -5.18 32.55 13.17
CA ASP A 192 -5.83 32.46 11.87
C ASP A 192 -7.18 33.18 11.83
N VAL A 193 -7.48 33.82 10.69
CA VAL A 193 -8.77 34.42 10.37
C VAL A 193 -9.14 34.07 8.93
N CYS A 194 -10.24 33.36 8.74
CA CYS A 194 -10.61 32.83 7.43
C CYS A 194 -12.12 32.83 7.20
N ALA A 195 -12.54 32.87 5.93
CA ALA A 195 -13.93 32.70 5.56
C ALA A 195 -14.26 31.20 5.50
N CYS A 196 -15.17 30.74 6.35
CA CYS A 196 -15.58 29.33 6.38
C CYS A 196 -17.04 29.14 6.84
N GLY A 197 -17.77 28.36 6.05
CA GLY A 197 -19.16 27.99 6.32
C GLY A 197 -19.32 26.65 7.06
N GLY A 198 -18.24 26.00 7.49
CA GLY A 198 -18.25 24.72 8.18
C GLY A 198 -18.54 24.81 9.68
N THR A 199 -18.63 23.66 10.35
CA THR A 199 -18.73 23.60 11.82
C THR A 199 -17.34 23.49 12.42
N HIS A 200 -17.09 24.18 13.54
CA HIS A 200 -15.78 24.23 14.19
C HIS A 200 -15.93 23.96 15.69
N VAL A 201 -14.86 23.45 16.29
CA VAL A 201 -14.74 23.39 17.75
C VAL A 201 -14.72 24.80 18.34
N ILE A 202 -14.95 24.96 19.64
CA ILE A 202 -14.90 26.27 20.33
C ILE A 202 -13.54 26.56 20.95
N TYR A 203 -12.71 25.54 21.16
CA TYR A 203 -11.31 25.69 21.57
C TYR A 203 -10.40 24.72 20.81
N THR A 204 -9.19 25.15 20.49
CA THR A 204 -8.24 24.32 19.71
C THR A 204 -7.83 23.04 20.44
N GLY A 205 -7.85 23.00 21.77
CA GLY A 205 -7.56 21.79 22.54
C GLY A 205 -8.58 20.67 22.34
N GLU A 206 -9.79 20.99 21.89
CA GLU A 206 -10.82 19.99 21.56
C GLU A 206 -10.49 19.19 20.30
N ILE A 207 -9.54 19.66 19.48
CA ILE A 207 -9.05 18.94 18.29
C ILE A 207 -8.29 17.67 18.70
N GLY A 208 -7.65 17.68 19.87
CA GLY A 208 -6.60 16.69 20.19
C GLY A 208 -5.40 16.89 19.28
N ILE A 209 -4.64 15.82 19.00
CA ILE A 209 -3.46 15.95 18.13
C ILE A 209 -3.85 16.17 16.67
N ILE A 210 -3.02 16.91 15.93
CA ILE A 210 -3.03 16.97 14.47
C ILE A 210 -1.87 16.12 13.98
N LYS A 211 -2.14 15.08 13.18
CA LYS A 211 -1.10 14.17 12.68
C LYS A 211 -1.14 14.05 11.16
N ILE A 212 -0.02 14.35 10.50
CA ILE A 212 0.20 14.11 9.08
C ILE A 212 0.55 12.63 8.89
N LEU A 213 -0.25 11.96 8.08
CA LEU A 213 -0.19 10.52 7.85
C LEU A 213 0.63 10.18 6.61
N ARG A 214 0.44 10.95 5.54
CA ARG A 214 1.11 10.72 4.24
C ARG A 214 1.40 12.03 3.52
N GLN A 215 2.42 11.99 2.69
CA GLN A 215 2.81 13.04 1.76
C GLN A 215 2.84 12.45 0.35
N GLU A 216 2.21 13.15 -0.60
CA GLU A 216 2.22 12.78 -2.02
C GLU A 216 2.54 14.01 -2.88
N ARG A 217 3.32 13.80 -3.95
CA ARG A 217 3.57 14.84 -4.95
C ARG A 217 2.53 14.75 -6.05
N VAL A 218 1.76 15.82 -6.26
CA VAL A 218 0.72 15.91 -7.29
C VAL A 218 1.06 17.07 -8.23
N LYS A 219 1.68 16.76 -9.38
CA LYS A 219 2.19 17.76 -10.32
C LYS A 219 3.19 18.73 -9.64
N ARG A 220 2.81 20.00 -9.48
CA ARG A 220 3.57 21.07 -8.80
C ARG A 220 3.02 21.39 -7.39
N GLN A 221 2.29 20.46 -6.80
CA GLN A 221 1.67 20.58 -5.49
C GLN A 221 2.13 19.44 -4.58
N THR A 222 2.01 19.67 -3.28
CA THR A 222 2.17 18.66 -2.24
C THR A 222 0.82 18.39 -1.62
N ARG A 223 0.33 17.16 -1.73
CA ARG A 223 -0.86 16.69 -1.03
C ARG A 223 -0.45 16.07 0.29
N LEU A 224 -1.08 16.50 1.36
CA LEU A 224 -0.89 15.95 2.70
C LEU A 224 -2.20 15.30 3.15
N GLU A 225 -2.13 14.03 3.51
CA GLU A 225 -3.19 13.34 4.25
C GLU A 225 -2.92 13.49 5.74
N PHE A 226 -3.92 13.93 6.50
CA PHE A 226 -3.78 14.13 7.94
C PHE A 226 -5.04 13.68 8.68
N ALA A 227 -4.91 13.54 9.99
CA ALA A 227 -5.99 13.18 10.89
C ALA A 227 -5.88 13.96 12.20
N CYS A 228 -7.04 14.27 12.78
CA CYS A 228 -7.17 14.91 14.08
C CYS A 228 -7.90 14.00 15.07
N GLY A 229 -7.72 14.26 16.37
CA GLY A 229 -8.53 13.69 17.44
C GLY A 229 -8.59 12.17 17.43
N LYS A 230 -9.81 11.63 17.39
CA LYS A 230 -10.04 10.17 17.45
C LYS A 230 -9.43 9.44 16.25
N ARG A 231 -9.45 10.03 15.05
CA ARG A 231 -8.85 9.41 13.85
C ARG A 231 -7.35 9.21 14.03
N ALA A 232 -6.65 10.23 14.53
CA ALA A 232 -5.21 10.15 14.79
C ALA A 232 -4.87 9.14 15.90
N LEU A 233 -5.72 9.05 16.94
CA LEU A 233 -5.55 8.03 17.98
C LEU A 233 -5.72 6.60 17.44
N LEU A 234 -6.68 6.37 16.55
CA LEU A 234 -6.90 5.05 15.94
C LEU A 234 -5.72 4.66 15.04
N ASP A 235 -5.23 5.58 14.21
CA ASP A 235 -4.02 5.38 13.40
C ASP A 235 -2.78 5.02 14.26
N TYR A 236 -2.56 5.74 15.37
CA TYR A 236 -1.49 5.41 16.31
C TYR A 236 -1.65 4.01 16.92
N ARG A 237 -2.87 3.63 17.32
CA ARG A 237 -3.16 2.32 17.91
C ARG A 237 -2.84 1.18 16.94
N GLU A 238 -3.26 1.31 15.68
CA GLU A 238 -2.98 0.31 14.64
C GLU A 238 -1.47 0.17 14.40
N LYS A 239 -0.76 1.28 14.22
CA LYS A 239 0.70 1.29 14.03
C LYS A 239 1.44 0.74 15.24
N ASN A 240 1.03 1.09 16.45
CA ASN A 240 1.65 0.58 17.67
C ASN A 240 1.43 -0.92 17.85
N ALA A 241 0.21 -1.42 17.57
CA ALA A 241 -0.07 -2.85 17.61
C ALA A 241 0.81 -3.61 16.60
N PHE A 242 0.96 -3.09 15.39
CA PHE A 242 1.86 -3.66 14.38
C PHE A 242 3.32 -3.69 14.83
N LEU A 243 3.83 -2.61 15.41
CA LEU A 243 5.22 -2.55 15.91
C LEU A 243 5.45 -3.52 17.09
N LEU A 244 4.48 -3.67 17.99
CA LEU A 244 4.55 -4.62 19.10
C LEU A 244 4.55 -6.07 18.60
N ASP A 245 3.72 -6.37 17.61
CA ASP A 245 3.70 -7.69 16.98
C ASP A 245 5.06 -8.01 16.31
N LEU A 246 5.63 -7.09 15.54
CA LEU A 246 6.97 -7.28 14.97
C LEU A 246 8.04 -7.44 16.06
N SER A 247 7.98 -6.63 17.11
CA SER A 247 8.92 -6.73 18.24
C SER A 247 8.87 -8.10 18.91
N ALA A 248 7.67 -8.68 19.04
CA ALA A 248 7.48 -10.03 19.57
C ALA A 248 8.03 -11.10 18.61
N GLN A 249 7.75 -10.99 17.30
CA GLN A 249 8.26 -11.93 16.28
C GLN A 249 9.79 -11.96 16.23
N PHE A 250 10.44 -10.79 16.32
CA PHE A 250 11.90 -10.68 16.33
C PHE A 250 12.52 -10.84 17.72
N THR A 251 11.71 -10.89 18.78
CA THR A 251 12.15 -10.91 20.19
C THR A 251 13.15 -9.78 20.48
N THR A 252 12.84 -8.56 20.00
CA THR A 252 13.74 -7.40 20.11
C THR A 252 12.93 -6.10 20.25
N SER A 253 13.60 -5.01 20.65
CA SER A 253 12.96 -3.69 20.66
C SER A 253 12.61 -3.24 19.24
N TRP A 254 11.54 -2.45 19.06
CA TRP A 254 11.17 -1.98 17.73
C TRP A 254 12.26 -1.13 17.07
N GLN A 255 13.10 -0.45 17.87
CA GLN A 255 14.25 0.31 17.39
C GLN A 255 15.34 -0.59 16.78
N ASP A 256 15.45 -1.84 17.25
CA ASP A 256 16.46 -2.80 16.82
C ASP A 256 15.98 -3.72 15.68
N ILE A 257 14.69 -3.66 15.30
CA ILE A 257 14.14 -4.45 14.17
C ILE A 257 14.95 -4.25 12.88
N PRO A 258 15.32 -3.01 12.47
CA PRO A 258 16.13 -2.82 11.25
C PRO A 258 17.46 -3.57 11.29
N LEU A 259 18.15 -3.53 12.43
CA LEU A 259 19.41 -4.25 12.64
C LEU A 259 19.20 -5.77 12.56
N MET A 260 18.09 -6.28 13.10
CA MET A 260 17.75 -7.70 13.02
C MET A 260 17.46 -8.14 11.57
N ILE A 261 16.77 -7.30 10.79
CA ILE A 261 16.52 -7.55 9.37
C ILE A 261 17.84 -7.61 8.59
N ASP A 262 18.79 -6.70 8.86
CA ASP A 262 20.09 -6.70 8.20
C ASP A 262 20.90 -7.95 8.54
N LYS A 263 20.93 -8.37 9.82
CA LYS A 263 21.55 -9.63 10.24
C LYS A 263 20.96 -10.85 9.52
N LEU A 264 19.63 -10.93 9.41
CA LEU A 264 18.96 -12.02 8.70
C LEU A 264 19.30 -12.03 7.20
N ARG A 265 19.42 -10.85 6.58
CA ARG A 265 19.84 -10.73 5.17
C ARG A 265 21.28 -11.20 4.96
N GLU A 266 22.19 -10.83 5.85
CA GLU A 266 23.59 -11.29 5.82
C GLU A 266 23.70 -12.80 6.05
N GLU A 267 22.97 -13.32 7.03
CA GLU A 267 22.93 -14.76 7.31
C GLU A 267 22.36 -15.55 6.13
N ASN A 268 21.29 -15.08 5.50
CA ASN A 268 20.72 -15.73 4.32
C ASN A 268 21.73 -15.77 3.16
N LYS A 269 22.44 -14.67 2.90
CA LYS A 269 23.54 -14.65 1.90
C LYS A 269 24.65 -15.65 2.24
N ARG A 270 25.03 -15.74 3.52
CA ARG A 270 26.04 -16.71 4.00
C ARG A 270 25.57 -18.14 3.79
N LEU A 271 24.34 -18.47 4.21
CA LEU A 271 23.75 -19.79 4.05
C LEU A 271 23.64 -20.18 2.58
N GLN A 272 23.20 -19.28 1.69
CA GLN A 272 23.17 -19.52 0.25
C GLN A 272 24.56 -19.78 -0.36
N LYS A 273 25.62 -19.17 0.19
CA LYS A 273 27.00 -19.45 -0.23
C LYS A 273 27.45 -20.83 0.28
N SER A 274 27.15 -21.16 1.53
CA SER A 274 27.45 -22.46 2.12
C SER A 274 26.74 -23.60 1.40
N VAL A 275 25.45 -23.44 1.08
CA VAL A 275 24.67 -24.42 0.31
C VAL A 275 25.33 -24.68 -1.04
N ARG A 276 25.68 -23.62 -1.79
CA ARG A 276 26.37 -23.78 -3.08
C ARG A 276 27.72 -24.49 -2.96
N ALA A 277 28.52 -24.15 -1.94
CA ALA A 277 29.81 -24.81 -1.71
C ALA A 277 29.65 -26.30 -1.32
N LEU A 278 28.65 -26.62 -0.50
CA LEU A 278 28.34 -28.00 -0.12
C LEU A 278 27.83 -28.80 -1.31
N GLN A 279 26.98 -28.21 -2.16
CA GLN A 279 26.53 -28.82 -3.42
C GLN A 279 27.72 -29.09 -4.34
N GLU A 280 28.62 -28.12 -4.53
CA GLU A 280 29.82 -28.32 -5.36
C GLU A 280 30.72 -29.45 -4.83
N ASN A 281 30.91 -29.52 -3.51
CA ASN A 281 31.67 -30.60 -2.88
C ASN A 281 30.99 -31.96 -3.07
N LEU A 282 29.66 -32.04 -2.92
CA LEU A 282 28.89 -33.25 -3.15
C LEU A 282 29.04 -33.74 -4.59
N LEU A 283 28.86 -32.85 -5.57
CA LEU A 283 29.04 -33.17 -6.98
C LEU A 283 30.47 -33.65 -7.27
N ARG A 284 31.47 -33.10 -6.61
CA ARG A 284 32.87 -33.54 -6.73
C ARG A 284 33.08 -34.96 -6.21
N TYR A 285 32.59 -35.27 -5.00
CA TYR A 285 32.68 -36.63 -4.46
C TYR A 285 31.95 -37.64 -5.35
N GLN A 286 30.76 -37.27 -5.83
CA GLN A 286 29.97 -38.10 -6.72
C GLN A 286 30.65 -38.31 -8.07
N ALA A 287 31.30 -37.28 -8.64
CA ALA A 287 32.07 -37.41 -9.88
C ALA A 287 33.20 -38.44 -9.74
N GLU A 288 33.97 -38.35 -8.65
CA GLU A 288 35.05 -39.29 -8.36
C GLU A 288 34.52 -40.73 -8.14
N GLU A 289 33.42 -40.89 -7.41
CA GLU A 289 32.79 -42.18 -7.18
C GLU A 289 32.29 -42.81 -8.49
N LEU A 290 31.55 -42.05 -9.30
CA LEU A 290 31.03 -42.51 -10.59
C LEU A 290 32.15 -42.86 -11.57
N TRP A 291 33.23 -42.07 -11.58
CA TRP A 291 34.40 -42.37 -12.41
C TRP A 291 35.10 -43.65 -11.95
N ALA A 292 35.34 -43.82 -10.64
CA ALA A 292 36.00 -45.00 -10.08
C ALA A 292 35.21 -46.31 -10.24
N GLN A 293 33.88 -46.23 -10.33
CA GLN A 293 33.00 -47.38 -10.60
C GLN A 293 32.95 -47.75 -12.08
N ALA A 294 33.44 -46.90 -12.98
CA ALA A 294 33.38 -47.15 -14.42
C ALA A 294 34.36 -48.25 -14.86
N ASP A 295 34.05 -48.86 -15.99
CA ASP A 295 34.93 -49.85 -16.61
C ASP A 295 36.13 -49.17 -17.29
N HIS A 296 37.29 -49.24 -16.64
CA HIS A 296 38.56 -48.69 -17.14
C HIS A 296 39.32 -49.63 -18.09
N THR A 297 38.76 -50.78 -18.47
CA THR A 297 39.45 -51.73 -19.37
C THR A 297 39.40 -51.31 -20.85
N GLN A 298 38.58 -50.31 -21.18
CA GLN A 298 38.38 -49.79 -22.53
C GLN A 298 38.60 -48.28 -22.59
N THR A 299 39.05 -47.80 -23.74
CA THR A 299 39.25 -46.36 -24.02
C THR A 299 38.31 -45.96 -25.16
N PRO A 300 37.49 -44.90 -25.01
CA PRO A 300 37.36 -44.05 -23.84
C PRO A 300 36.62 -44.73 -22.67
N VAL A 301 36.90 -44.28 -21.44
CA VAL A 301 36.14 -44.65 -20.24
C VAL A 301 34.79 -43.96 -20.32
N VAL A 302 33.70 -44.72 -20.36
CA VAL A 302 32.33 -44.15 -20.45
C VAL A 302 31.64 -44.28 -19.11
N VAL A 303 31.28 -43.13 -18.52
CA VAL A 303 30.54 -43.02 -17.26
C VAL A 303 29.08 -42.71 -17.57
N THR A 304 28.17 -43.55 -17.10
CA THR A 304 26.72 -43.34 -17.25
C THR A 304 26.09 -43.07 -15.88
N PHE A 305 25.20 -42.10 -15.79
CA PHE A 305 24.49 -41.82 -14.55
C PHE A 305 23.04 -41.41 -14.82
N VAL A 306 22.11 -42.00 -14.07
CA VAL A 306 20.68 -41.65 -14.10
C VAL A 306 20.30 -41.12 -12.73
N ALA A 307 19.77 -39.90 -12.69
CA ALA A 307 19.48 -39.19 -11.46
C ALA A 307 18.02 -38.75 -11.38
N GLU A 308 17.49 -38.67 -10.17
CA GLU A 308 16.24 -37.96 -9.86
C GLU A 308 16.58 -36.60 -9.27
N ASP A 309 15.77 -35.57 -9.53
CA ASP A 309 15.85 -34.25 -8.88
C ASP A 309 17.15 -33.45 -9.06
N TYR A 310 17.90 -33.66 -10.15
CA TYR A 310 19.03 -32.79 -10.50
C TYR A 310 18.57 -31.64 -11.40
N ALA A 311 18.97 -30.42 -11.04
CA ALA A 311 18.87 -29.30 -11.98
C ALA A 311 19.87 -29.50 -13.13
N MET A 312 19.50 -29.03 -14.34
CA MET A 312 20.38 -29.07 -15.52
C MET A 312 21.79 -28.53 -15.20
N SER A 313 21.90 -27.44 -14.43
CA SER A 313 23.18 -26.85 -14.05
C SER A 313 24.04 -27.75 -13.17
N GLU A 314 23.43 -28.57 -12.31
CA GLU A 314 24.14 -29.52 -11.46
C GLU A 314 24.62 -30.71 -12.30
N LEU A 315 23.78 -31.21 -13.22
CA LEU A 315 24.14 -32.26 -14.16
C LEU A 315 25.31 -31.84 -15.08
N GLN A 316 25.30 -30.59 -15.54
CA GLN A 316 26.42 -30.00 -16.30
C GLN A 316 27.71 -29.92 -15.49
N GLN A 317 27.64 -29.51 -14.22
CA GLN A 317 28.82 -29.44 -13.36
C GLN A 317 29.37 -30.84 -13.07
N LEU A 318 28.50 -31.80 -12.77
CA LEU A 318 28.86 -33.20 -12.57
C LEU A 318 29.56 -33.78 -13.81
N ALA A 319 28.97 -33.58 -15.01
CA ALA A 319 29.57 -34.04 -16.26
C ALA A 319 30.97 -33.45 -16.47
N ARG A 320 31.15 -32.14 -16.21
CA ARG A 320 32.46 -31.47 -16.31
C ARG A 320 33.49 -32.04 -15.34
N MET A 321 33.09 -32.33 -14.10
CA MET A 321 33.98 -32.92 -13.11
C MET A 321 34.40 -34.35 -13.48
N ILE A 322 33.48 -35.15 -14.01
CA ILE A 322 33.77 -36.50 -14.49
C ILE A 322 34.77 -36.46 -15.65
N VAL A 323 34.56 -35.59 -16.65
CA VAL A 323 35.43 -35.53 -17.83
C VAL A 323 36.72 -34.73 -17.63
N ALA A 324 36.98 -34.25 -16.41
CA ALA A 324 38.28 -33.74 -16.03
C ALA A 324 39.34 -34.87 -15.96
N HIS A 325 38.88 -36.13 -15.82
CA HIS A 325 39.72 -37.31 -15.97
C HIS A 325 39.99 -37.59 -17.45
N SER A 326 41.25 -37.88 -17.79
CA SER A 326 41.68 -38.18 -19.17
C SER A 326 40.91 -39.33 -19.81
N ASN A 327 40.74 -39.27 -21.13
CA ASN A 327 40.05 -40.27 -21.93
C ASN A 327 38.65 -40.65 -21.45
N THR A 328 37.92 -39.73 -20.81
CA THR A 328 36.61 -40.00 -20.21
C THR A 328 35.48 -39.36 -20.99
N VAL A 329 34.35 -40.06 -21.11
CA VAL A 329 33.08 -39.56 -21.64
C VAL A 329 32.01 -39.71 -20.55
N ALA A 330 31.29 -38.64 -20.24
CA ALA A 330 30.17 -38.64 -19.31
C ALA A 330 28.85 -38.59 -20.09
N LEU A 331 27.96 -39.54 -19.80
CA LEU A 331 26.60 -39.61 -20.35
C LEU A 331 25.62 -39.61 -19.17
N LEU A 332 25.08 -38.44 -18.84
CA LEU A 332 24.23 -38.26 -17.66
C LEU A 332 22.79 -37.95 -18.08
N GLY A 333 21.82 -38.40 -17.28
CA GLY A 333 20.42 -38.12 -17.53
C GLY A 333 19.59 -38.00 -16.25
N THR A 334 18.53 -37.21 -16.30
CA THR A 334 17.45 -37.20 -15.31
C THR A 334 16.19 -37.86 -15.87
N PHE A 335 15.36 -38.41 -14.99
CA PHE A 335 14.03 -38.95 -15.33
C PHE A 335 12.91 -38.14 -14.67
N GLY A 336 11.65 -38.41 -15.03
CA GLY A 336 10.47 -37.69 -14.56
C GLY A 336 9.74 -36.96 -15.68
N GLU A 337 8.90 -35.97 -15.33
CA GLU A 337 8.04 -35.24 -16.30
C GLU A 337 8.83 -34.46 -17.37
N SER A 338 10.05 -34.05 -17.01
CA SER A 338 10.97 -33.34 -17.90
C SER A 338 12.36 -33.93 -17.78
N ALA A 339 12.54 -35.14 -18.32
CA ALA A 339 13.83 -35.80 -18.45
C ALA A 339 14.81 -34.95 -19.26
N GLN A 340 16.04 -34.88 -18.79
CA GLN A 340 17.12 -34.07 -19.36
C GLN A 340 18.38 -34.89 -19.49
N LEU A 341 19.14 -34.67 -20.56
CA LEU A 341 20.41 -35.35 -20.83
C LEU A 341 21.55 -34.34 -20.92
N VAL A 342 22.71 -34.71 -20.39
CA VAL A 342 23.98 -33.99 -20.54
C VAL A 342 25.08 -34.97 -20.92
N PHE A 343 25.64 -34.79 -22.11
CA PHE A 343 26.78 -35.56 -22.59
C PHE A 343 28.01 -34.66 -22.64
N ALA A 344 29.15 -35.16 -22.16
CA ALA A 344 30.42 -34.45 -22.18
C ALA A 344 31.56 -35.42 -22.46
N ARG A 345 32.68 -34.90 -22.97
CA ARG A 345 33.93 -35.65 -23.14
C ARG A 345 35.14 -34.89 -22.61
N ALA A 346 36.19 -35.63 -22.30
CA ALA A 346 37.49 -35.08 -21.94
C ALA A 346 38.13 -34.36 -23.14
N ASP A 347 38.96 -33.36 -22.86
CA ASP A 347 39.57 -32.51 -23.90
C ASP A 347 40.54 -33.28 -24.80
N ASP A 348 41.18 -34.33 -24.29
CA ASP A 348 42.11 -35.22 -25.00
C ASP A 348 41.44 -36.15 -26.03
N LEU A 349 40.11 -36.30 -25.98
CA LEU A 349 39.31 -37.03 -26.96
C LEU A 349 38.86 -36.14 -28.12
N ALA A 350 39.78 -35.42 -28.75
CA ALA A 350 39.47 -34.42 -29.79
C ALA A 350 38.75 -35.00 -31.03
N TYR A 351 38.90 -36.30 -31.29
CA TYR A 351 38.26 -37.00 -32.41
C TYR A 351 36.76 -37.28 -32.17
N LEU A 352 36.28 -37.18 -30.93
CA LEU A 352 34.91 -37.52 -30.56
C LEU A 352 34.06 -36.24 -30.44
N ASP A 353 32.91 -36.21 -31.11
CA ASP A 353 31.90 -35.15 -30.98
C ASP A 353 30.68 -35.73 -30.24
N VAL A 354 30.32 -35.16 -29.07
CA VAL A 354 29.17 -35.66 -28.27
C VAL A 354 27.80 -35.22 -28.81
N VAL A 355 27.75 -34.22 -29.70
CA VAL A 355 26.48 -33.65 -30.20
C VAL A 355 25.67 -34.66 -31.03
N PRO A 356 26.24 -35.41 -31.99
CA PRO A 356 25.51 -36.45 -32.73
C PRO A 356 24.93 -37.53 -31.82
N TYR A 357 25.71 -37.98 -30.83
CA TYR A 357 25.27 -38.97 -29.84
C TYR A 357 24.11 -38.48 -28.99
N LEU A 358 24.16 -37.23 -28.55
CA LEU A 358 23.04 -36.61 -27.85
C LEU A 358 21.78 -36.57 -28.72
N LYS A 359 21.89 -36.16 -29.99
CA LYS A 359 20.74 -36.10 -30.90
C LYS A 359 20.11 -37.47 -31.11
N GLN A 360 20.93 -38.51 -31.23
CA GLN A 360 20.46 -39.89 -31.29
C GLN A 360 19.71 -40.29 -30.02
N ALA A 361 20.26 -39.96 -28.84
CA ALA A 361 19.64 -40.24 -27.55
C ALA A 361 18.29 -39.54 -27.39
N LEU A 362 18.23 -38.25 -27.71
CA LEU A 362 17.02 -37.44 -27.61
C LEU A 362 15.93 -37.93 -28.58
N GLN A 363 16.30 -38.38 -29.78
CA GLN A 363 15.35 -38.95 -30.72
C GLN A 363 14.65 -40.20 -30.15
N VAL A 364 15.37 -41.04 -29.39
CA VAL A 364 14.79 -42.21 -28.72
C VAL A 364 13.86 -41.78 -27.58
N LEU A 365 14.21 -40.73 -26.83
CA LEU A 365 13.34 -40.15 -25.80
C LEU A 365 12.14 -39.37 -26.39
N GLY A 366 12.07 -39.17 -27.71
CA GLY A 366 11.01 -38.39 -28.36
C GLY A 366 11.20 -36.87 -28.27
N SER A 367 12.41 -36.39 -27.93
CA SER A 367 12.75 -34.96 -27.95
C SER A 367 13.61 -34.60 -29.17
N GLN A 368 13.36 -33.42 -29.72
CA GLN A 368 14.22 -32.79 -30.73
C GLN A 368 14.94 -31.54 -30.18
N ARG A 369 14.72 -31.22 -28.90
CA ARG A 369 15.25 -30.02 -28.24
C ARG A 369 16.56 -30.35 -27.55
N GLY A 370 17.68 -30.12 -28.25
CA GLY A 370 19.02 -30.27 -27.68
C GLY A 370 20.13 -29.78 -28.61
N GLY A 371 21.26 -29.44 -28.03
CA GLY A 371 22.42 -28.89 -28.73
C GLY A 371 23.59 -28.61 -27.79
N GLY A 372 24.70 -28.14 -28.35
CA GLY A 372 25.90 -27.84 -27.57
C GLY A 372 27.13 -27.71 -28.45
N ARG A 373 28.29 -27.90 -27.81
CA ARG A 373 29.61 -27.93 -28.45
C ARG A 373 30.10 -29.37 -28.55
N PRO A 374 31.11 -29.67 -29.40
CA PRO A 374 31.66 -31.02 -29.50
C PRO A 374 32.18 -31.62 -28.19
N THR A 375 32.54 -30.77 -27.22
CA THR A 375 33.00 -31.19 -25.88
C THR A 375 31.86 -31.43 -24.89
N MET A 376 30.69 -30.81 -25.09
CA MET A 376 29.56 -30.87 -24.16
C MET A 376 28.25 -30.45 -24.82
N ALA A 377 27.23 -31.29 -24.68
CA ALA A 377 25.91 -31.06 -25.25
C ALA A 377 24.81 -31.44 -24.25
N GLN A 378 23.66 -30.78 -24.38
CA GLN A 378 22.50 -31.03 -23.52
C GLN A 378 21.18 -30.95 -24.27
N GLY A 379 20.15 -31.58 -23.73
CA GLY A 379 18.79 -31.47 -24.25
C GLY A 379 17.79 -32.26 -23.43
N GLY A 380 16.54 -32.33 -23.88
CA GLY A 380 15.48 -33.08 -23.22
C GLY A 380 14.15 -32.34 -23.21
N GLY A 381 13.47 -32.35 -22.07
CA GLY A 381 12.18 -31.68 -21.87
C GLY A 381 10.97 -32.54 -22.27
N VAL A 382 11.09 -33.85 -22.11
CA VAL A 382 10.04 -34.84 -22.37
C VAL A 382 9.95 -35.78 -21.17
N SER A 383 8.77 -36.33 -20.92
CA SER A 383 8.59 -37.29 -19.83
C SER A 383 9.28 -38.61 -20.16
N ALA A 384 10.10 -39.14 -19.25
CA ALA A 384 10.72 -40.45 -19.40
C ALA A 384 10.92 -41.14 -18.04
N SER A 385 10.83 -42.49 -18.02
CA SER A 385 11.13 -43.28 -16.83
C SER A 385 12.63 -43.46 -16.63
N ALA A 386 13.05 -43.82 -15.43
CA ALA A 386 14.45 -44.10 -15.11
C ALA A 386 15.03 -45.19 -16.02
N GLU A 387 14.27 -46.26 -16.28
CA GLU A 387 14.68 -47.38 -17.13
C GLU A 387 14.88 -46.92 -18.57
N THR A 388 13.97 -46.09 -19.08
CA THR A 388 14.05 -45.57 -20.45
C THR A 388 15.30 -44.72 -20.62
N VAL A 389 15.59 -43.84 -19.67
CA VAL A 389 16.80 -43.01 -19.68
C VAL A 389 18.04 -43.90 -19.61
N GLN A 390 18.06 -44.89 -18.72
CA GLN A 390 19.18 -45.82 -18.58
C GLN A 390 19.47 -46.59 -19.87
N GLU A 391 18.45 -47.18 -20.50
CA GLU A 391 18.59 -47.92 -21.77
C GLU A 391 19.18 -47.04 -22.89
N VAL A 392 18.75 -45.78 -22.95
CA VAL A 392 19.26 -44.81 -23.92
C VAL A 392 20.75 -44.52 -23.68
N LEU A 393 21.14 -44.25 -22.43
CA LEU A 393 22.54 -43.99 -22.08
C LEU A 393 23.43 -45.21 -22.39
N GLU A 394 22.99 -46.41 -22.04
CA GLU A 394 23.73 -47.65 -22.30
C GLU A 394 23.90 -47.94 -23.80
N ARG A 395 22.87 -47.66 -24.61
CA ARG A 395 22.94 -47.81 -26.06
C ARG A 395 23.96 -46.86 -26.67
N VAL A 396 23.99 -45.60 -26.23
CA VAL A 396 24.98 -44.61 -26.67
C VAL A 396 26.38 -45.01 -26.23
N ALA A 397 26.55 -45.45 -24.98
CA ALA A 397 27.84 -45.92 -24.46
C ALA A 397 28.43 -47.06 -25.30
N LYS A 398 27.60 -48.02 -25.74
CA LYS A 398 28.02 -49.12 -26.62
C LYS A 398 28.44 -48.65 -28.01
N THR A 399 27.83 -47.60 -28.56
CA THR A 399 28.23 -47.03 -29.85
C THR A 399 29.59 -46.35 -29.72
N ILE A 400 29.77 -45.53 -28.68
CA ILE A 400 31.03 -44.80 -28.43
C ILE A 400 32.21 -45.75 -28.23
N LYS A 401 32.00 -46.88 -27.54
CA LYS A 401 33.06 -47.90 -27.31
C LYS A 401 33.45 -48.72 -28.56
N ARG A 402 32.72 -48.59 -29.67
CA ARG A 402 32.96 -49.34 -30.92
C ARG A 402 33.64 -48.52 -32.01
N GLU A 403 33.61 -47.20 -31.90
CA GLU A 403 34.36 -46.25 -32.74
C GLU A 403 35.76 -46.03 -32.16
#